data_AF-A0A3A8MHL0-F1
#
_entry.id   AF-A0A3A8MHL0-F1
#
_cell.length_a   1.000
_cell.length_b   1.000
_cell.length_c   1.000
_cell.angle_alpha   90.00
_cell.angle_beta   90.00
_cell.angle_gamma   90.00
#
_symmetry.space_group_name_H-M   'P 1'
#
loop_
_entity.id
_entity.type
_entity.pdbx_description
1 polymer ?
#
loop_
_entity_poly.entity_id
_entity_poly.type
_entity_poly.pdbx_seq_one_letter_code
_entity_poly.pdbx_strand_id
1 'polypeptide(L)'
;MRRALRTLALALWVSGAGCAFLEDDPPPEQLVCRSDADCVGAQVCFADGCGSPGDDIVVEVQANPKAGLHAQDFPVDRLRAEQNLELFGPVRLKGRVSRGTVPAVDGGTAPAAYRGPIHLLATGESLLIPGVARRYEATLVPDDGAWVLPVGTGDYRVTLTPVDPGLPPLARTTTVEPGTGGAVAFELPTASRLVTLTGTLVRQGTQRVDAEMEVQALDESLRPLSQRMRVVRGTGAFQVVLSAEDAERPTVLLRASPLNAGDLVPSKTFVVSPSAGATGPLELGDPGAPVRVQGRVLEGQYGVPIAGARVSLQGRVGGGGTFEGLPVLTDAQGRYQLTSLPGPPDSPLTLVIVPPPSSMARLTLHPVTVPAQDSTLPDATCPLRMVVTGSVRQPDPANPASGVRLVVEPVGALPGWPQPPMGFEVPVTTDARGGFQLALDPGEYRLDF
;
A
#
# COMPACT_ATOMS: atom_id res chain seq x y z
N MET A 1 21.01 56.27 34.67
CA MET A 1 20.77 55.15 33.73
C MET A 1 19.28 54.80 33.78
N ARG A 2 18.45 55.48 32.97
CA ARG A 2 17.57 54.92 31.90
C ARG A 2 16.75 53.68 32.34
N ARG A 3 15.50 53.86 32.84
CA ARG A 3 14.16 53.72 32.16
C ARG A 3 13.82 52.24 31.85
N ALA A 4 12.79 51.57 32.40
CA ALA A 4 11.33 51.80 32.54
C ALA A 4 10.54 51.87 31.20
N LEU A 5 9.43 51.10 31.13
CA LEU A 5 8.19 51.14 30.30
C LEU A 5 7.82 49.71 29.84
N ARG A 6 6.70 49.04 30.16
CA ARG A 6 5.24 49.33 30.19
C ARG A 6 4.62 49.78 28.85
N THR A 7 3.97 48.80 28.19
CA THR A 7 2.66 48.80 27.47
C THR A 7 2.26 50.03 26.65
N LEU A 8 1.91 49.83 25.36
CA LEU A 8 0.65 50.29 24.78
C LEU A 8 0.37 49.67 23.40
N ALA A 9 -0.91 49.38 23.14
CA ALA A 9 -1.49 49.05 21.84
C ALA A 9 -1.83 50.32 21.04
N LEU A 10 -1.80 50.28 19.70
CA LEU A 10 -2.72 51.03 18.83
C LEU A 10 -2.60 50.60 17.36
N ALA A 11 -3.77 50.39 16.76
CA ALA A 11 -4.02 50.03 15.36
C ALA A 11 -4.07 51.26 14.43
N LEU A 12 -3.92 51.03 13.11
CA LEU A 12 -4.52 51.73 11.94
C LEU A 12 -3.85 51.18 10.65
N TRP A 13 -4.49 50.27 9.90
CA TRP A 13 -5.26 50.50 8.64
C TRP A 13 -4.53 51.27 7.52
N VAL A 14 -4.29 50.63 6.37
CA VAL A 14 -4.92 50.88 5.03
C VAL A 14 -4.23 50.05 3.93
N SER A 15 -5.05 49.23 3.27
CA SER A 15 -5.09 48.81 1.86
C SER A 15 -3.81 48.63 1.03
N GLY A 16 -3.58 47.39 0.60
CA GLY A 16 -2.81 47.07 -0.60
C GLY A 16 -3.27 45.74 -1.18
N ALA A 17 -4.12 45.78 -2.20
CA ALA A 17 -4.35 44.64 -3.07
C ALA A 17 -3.01 44.31 -3.75
N GLY A 18 -2.43 43.17 -3.41
CA GLY A 18 -1.23 42.63 -4.03
C GLY A 18 -1.47 41.15 -4.25
N CYS A 19 -1.43 40.74 -5.52
CA CYS A 19 -1.56 39.37 -5.94
C CYS A 19 -0.59 38.50 -5.13
N ALA A 20 -1.11 37.57 -4.34
CA ALA A 20 -0.31 36.44 -3.89
C ALA A 20 -0.08 35.57 -5.13
N PHE A 21 1.00 35.86 -5.83
CA PHE A 21 1.71 34.83 -6.57
C PHE A 21 1.89 33.68 -5.58
N LEU A 22 1.32 32.52 -5.90
CA LEU A 22 1.80 31.27 -5.33
C LEU A 22 3.31 31.28 -5.58
N GLU A 23 4.07 31.36 -4.49
CA GLU A 23 5.51 31.10 -4.54
C GLU A 23 5.67 29.77 -5.26
N ASP A 24 6.44 29.78 -6.35
CA ASP A 24 7.00 28.56 -6.91
C ASP A 24 7.62 27.80 -5.73
N ASP A 25 7.07 26.63 -5.43
CA ASP A 25 7.64 25.72 -4.44
C ASP A 25 9.15 25.64 -4.69
N PRO A 26 10.01 25.79 -3.66
CA PRO A 26 11.43 25.64 -3.84
C PRO A 26 11.68 24.28 -4.50
N PRO A 27 12.54 24.20 -5.52
CA PRO A 27 12.81 22.92 -6.18
C PRO A 27 13.24 21.90 -5.11
N PRO A 28 12.80 20.63 -5.24
CA PRO A 28 13.17 19.59 -4.30
C PRO A 28 14.70 19.53 -4.17
N GLU A 29 15.17 19.05 -3.00
CA GLU A 29 16.59 18.92 -2.68
C GLU A 29 17.39 18.54 -3.94
N GLN A 30 18.37 19.38 -4.23
CA GLN A 30 19.05 19.48 -5.51
C GLN A 30 19.55 18.10 -5.94
N LEU A 31 18.91 17.50 -6.97
CA LEU A 31 19.42 16.31 -7.65
C LEU A 31 20.93 16.51 -7.88
N VAL A 32 21.75 15.61 -7.33
CA VAL A 32 23.21 15.73 -7.31
C VAL A 32 23.79 15.79 -8.75
N CYS A 33 23.08 15.19 -9.70
CA CYS A 33 23.31 15.29 -11.14
C CYS A 33 21.95 15.35 -11.87
N ARG A 34 21.90 15.90 -13.08
CA ARG A 34 20.68 15.97 -13.91
C ARG A 34 20.76 15.09 -15.15
N SER A 35 21.96 14.69 -15.54
CA SER A 35 22.23 13.82 -16.67
C SER A 35 23.56 13.10 -16.49
N ASP A 36 23.78 12.00 -17.21
CA ASP A 36 25.07 11.28 -17.21
C ASP A 36 26.25 12.17 -17.62
N ALA A 37 26.00 13.26 -18.35
CA ALA A 37 27.03 14.23 -18.72
C ALA A 37 27.58 15.03 -17.52
N ASP A 38 26.85 15.05 -16.41
CA ASP A 38 27.28 15.67 -15.16
C ASP A 38 28.21 14.72 -14.35
N CYS A 39 28.39 13.48 -14.81
CA CYS A 39 29.17 12.43 -14.15
C CYS A 39 30.52 12.18 -14.83
N VAL A 40 31.50 11.69 -14.05
CA VAL A 40 32.87 11.47 -14.54
C VAL A 40 33.09 10.02 -14.98
N GLY A 41 33.78 9.84 -16.10
CA GLY A 41 34.14 8.50 -16.60
C GLY A 41 32.93 7.74 -17.16
N ALA A 42 32.81 6.46 -16.83
CA ALA A 42 31.70 5.60 -17.24
C ALA A 42 30.54 5.60 -16.22
N GLN A 43 30.46 6.62 -15.37
CA GLN A 43 29.39 6.77 -14.39
C GLN A 43 28.11 7.30 -15.06
N VAL A 44 26.97 6.88 -14.53
CA VAL A 44 25.64 7.36 -14.89
C VAL A 44 25.02 8.10 -13.71
N CYS A 45 24.08 8.98 -14.00
CA CYS A 45 23.42 9.82 -13.02
C CYS A 45 22.21 9.11 -12.38
N PHE A 46 22.26 8.95 -11.06
CA PHE A 46 21.18 8.45 -10.21
C PHE A 46 20.61 9.57 -9.32
N ALA A 47 19.48 9.31 -8.67
CA ALA A 47 18.81 10.28 -7.80
C ALA A 47 19.71 10.72 -6.61
N ASP A 48 20.63 9.87 -6.18
CA ASP A 48 21.58 10.07 -5.08
C ASP A 48 22.99 10.50 -5.55
N GLY A 49 23.28 10.51 -6.86
CA GLY A 49 24.55 10.97 -7.42
C GLY A 49 25.06 10.16 -8.60
N CYS A 50 26.34 10.33 -8.92
CA CYS A 50 27.00 9.62 -10.01
C CYS A 50 27.50 8.24 -9.56
N GLY A 51 27.15 7.18 -10.29
CA GLY A 51 27.52 5.80 -9.96
C GLY A 51 27.89 4.94 -11.18
N SER A 52 28.57 3.82 -10.97
CA SER A 52 28.97 2.89 -12.04
C SER A 52 27.82 1.90 -12.34
N PRO A 53 27.35 1.77 -13.59
CA PRO A 53 26.23 0.86 -13.91
C PRO A 53 26.62 -0.62 -13.90
N GLY A 54 27.92 -0.93 -13.75
CA GLY A 54 28.44 -2.30 -13.75
C GLY A 54 28.72 -2.88 -12.37
N ASP A 55 28.69 -2.03 -11.33
CA ASP A 55 28.85 -2.46 -9.94
C ASP A 55 27.45 -2.78 -9.37
N ASP A 56 27.37 -3.72 -8.43
CA ASP A 56 26.12 -4.14 -7.77
C ASP A 56 25.03 -4.72 -8.70
N ILE A 57 25.42 -5.34 -9.82
CA ILE A 57 24.48 -6.09 -10.65
C ILE A 57 24.03 -7.34 -9.90
N VAL A 58 22.73 -7.48 -9.72
CA VAL A 58 22.10 -8.65 -9.11
C VAL A 58 21.21 -9.32 -10.14
N VAL A 59 21.27 -10.65 -10.19
CA VAL A 59 20.43 -11.45 -11.09
C VAL A 59 19.40 -12.20 -10.25
N GLU A 60 18.14 -12.05 -10.61
CA GLU A 60 17.07 -12.93 -10.13
C GLU A 60 16.91 -14.12 -11.08
N VAL A 61 16.94 -15.34 -10.54
CA VAL A 61 16.61 -16.55 -11.30
C VAL A 61 15.27 -17.10 -10.84
N GLN A 62 14.28 -17.04 -11.73
CA GLN A 62 12.95 -17.59 -11.51
C GLN A 62 12.74 -18.86 -12.38
N ALA A 63 12.93 -20.04 -11.79
CA ALA A 63 12.91 -21.29 -12.54
C ALA A 63 11.49 -21.78 -12.90
N ASN A 64 10.63 -22.03 -11.90
CA ASN A 64 9.24 -22.44 -12.11
C ASN A 64 8.40 -22.24 -10.83
N PRO A 65 7.73 -21.09 -10.67
CA PRO A 65 6.92 -20.81 -9.50
C PRO A 65 5.79 -21.82 -9.27
N LYS A 66 5.23 -22.40 -10.35
CA LYS A 66 4.17 -23.42 -10.26
C LYS A 66 4.65 -24.74 -9.67
N ALA A 67 5.96 -25.00 -9.72
CA ALA A 67 6.59 -26.15 -9.09
C ALA A 67 7.14 -25.85 -7.68
N GLY A 68 6.88 -24.66 -7.13
CA GLY A 68 7.44 -24.20 -5.86
C GLY A 68 8.93 -23.82 -5.92
N LEU A 69 9.47 -23.66 -7.14
CA LEU A 69 10.82 -23.14 -7.37
C LEU A 69 10.73 -21.63 -7.55
N HIS A 70 10.81 -20.93 -6.41
CA HIS A 70 10.70 -19.48 -6.33
C HIS A 70 12.05 -18.78 -6.59
N ALA A 71 11.97 -17.46 -6.74
CA ALA A 71 13.09 -16.61 -7.10
C ALA A 71 14.26 -16.72 -6.11
N GLN A 72 15.46 -16.82 -6.67
CA GLN A 72 16.74 -16.77 -5.95
C GLN A 72 17.58 -15.65 -6.55
N ASP A 73 18.21 -14.87 -5.67
CA ASP A 73 18.95 -13.67 -6.04
C ASP A 73 20.44 -13.93 -5.86
N PHE A 74 21.24 -13.49 -6.84
CA PHE A 74 22.68 -13.69 -6.84
C PHE A 74 23.41 -12.40 -7.18
N PRO A 75 24.41 -11.97 -6.40
CA PRO A 75 25.27 -10.86 -6.79
C PRO A 75 26.17 -11.31 -7.94
N VAL A 76 26.36 -10.43 -8.92
CA VAL A 76 27.25 -10.64 -10.07
C VAL A 76 28.41 -9.66 -9.98
N ASP A 77 29.50 -10.11 -9.36
CA ASP A 77 30.69 -9.27 -9.11
C ASP A 77 31.33 -8.70 -10.39
N ARG A 78 31.22 -9.42 -11.52
CA ARG A 78 31.69 -8.95 -12.84
C ARG A 78 30.85 -9.54 -13.97
N LEU A 79 30.37 -8.68 -14.86
CA LEU A 79 29.75 -9.11 -16.12
C LEU A 79 30.78 -9.84 -17.02
N ARG A 80 30.43 -11.07 -17.40
CA ARG A 80 31.17 -11.90 -18.37
C ARG A 80 30.19 -12.45 -19.39
N ALA A 81 30.71 -12.89 -20.54
CA ALA A 81 29.89 -13.51 -21.59
C ALA A 81 29.16 -14.79 -21.11
N GLU A 82 29.70 -15.46 -20.09
CA GLU A 82 29.11 -16.63 -19.44
C GLU A 82 29.12 -16.43 -17.92
N GLN A 83 27.96 -16.59 -17.28
CA GLN A 83 27.78 -16.55 -15.83
C GLN A 83 27.31 -17.92 -15.35
N ASN A 84 28.03 -18.49 -14.38
CA ASN A 84 27.67 -19.77 -13.77
C ASN A 84 26.95 -19.51 -12.44
N LEU A 85 25.64 -19.76 -12.40
CA LEU A 85 24.81 -19.59 -11.21
C LEU A 85 24.40 -20.97 -10.67
N GLU A 86 24.78 -21.27 -9.43
CA GLU A 86 24.37 -22.51 -8.76
C GLU A 86 23.01 -22.31 -8.08
N LEU A 87 21.98 -22.98 -8.61
CA LEU A 87 20.64 -22.93 -8.03
C LEU A 87 20.53 -23.92 -6.89
N PHE A 88 20.17 -23.42 -5.71
CA PHE A 88 19.82 -24.28 -4.58
C PHE A 88 18.39 -24.82 -4.76
N GLY A 89 18.10 -25.97 -4.15
CA GLY A 89 16.75 -26.57 -4.16
C GLY A 89 15.68 -25.60 -3.64
N PRO A 90 14.38 -25.95 -3.68
CA PRO A 90 13.30 -25.03 -3.32
C PRO A 90 13.56 -24.41 -1.95
N VAL A 91 13.76 -23.10 -1.94
CA VAL A 91 13.97 -22.33 -0.72
C VAL A 91 12.67 -22.36 0.09
N ARG A 92 12.79 -22.67 1.38
CA ARG A 92 11.66 -22.98 2.26
C ARG A 92 11.75 -22.17 3.53
N LEU A 93 10.65 -21.54 3.90
CA LEU A 93 10.41 -21.04 5.23
C LEU A 93 9.75 -22.15 6.06
N LYS A 94 10.43 -22.57 7.13
CA LYS A 94 9.92 -23.55 8.09
C LYS A 94 9.37 -22.83 9.31
N GLY A 95 8.31 -23.36 9.90
CA GLY A 95 7.90 -22.84 11.19
C GLY A 95 7.20 -23.82 12.10
N ARG A 96 7.01 -23.36 13.34
CA ARG A 96 6.31 -24.09 14.40
C ARG A 96 5.22 -23.22 15.02
N VAL A 97 4.12 -23.85 15.39
CA VAL A 97 2.98 -23.23 16.06
C VAL A 97 2.60 -24.07 17.26
N SER A 98 2.59 -23.43 18.43
CA SER A 98 2.16 -24.04 19.69
C SER A 98 1.01 -23.25 20.31
N ARG A 99 0.28 -23.89 21.22
CA ARG A 99 -0.75 -23.25 22.04
C ARG A 99 -0.86 -23.93 23.41
N GLY A 100 -0.33 -23.29 24.45
CA GLY A 100 -0.28 -23.86 25.80
C GLY A 100 0.80 -24.93 25.94
N THR A 101 0.70 -25.76 26.99
CA THR A 101 1.72 -26.75 27.34
C THR A 101 1.12 -28.12 27.67
N VAL A 102 1.93 -29.16 27.51
CA VAL A 102 1.66 -30.56 27.89
C VAL A 102 2.76 -31.09 28.80
N PRO A 103 2.50 -32.10 29.65
CA PRO A 103 3.55 -32.75 30.43
C PRO A 103 4.63 -33.36 29.54
N ALA A 104 5.89 -33.08 29.84
CA ALA A 104 7.04 -33.63 29.15
C ALA A 104 7.51 -34.94 29.81
N VAL A 105 8.23 -35.78 29.04
CA VAL A 105 8.68 -37.12 29.48
C VAL A 105 9.69 -37.05 30.65
N ASP A 106 10.40 -35.93 30.76
CA ASP A 106 11.33 -35.62 31.86
C ASP A 106 10.64 -35.09 33.13
N GLY A 107 9.30 -35.05 33.16
CA GLY A 107 8.52 -34.49 34.26
C GLY A 107 8.34 -32.96 34.19
N GLY A 108 8.83 -32.31 33.13
CA GLY A 108 8.62 -30.89 32.86
C GLY A 108 7.32 -30.59 32.12
N THR A 109 7.25 -29.42 31.47
CA THR A 109 6.20 -29.11 30.49
C THR A 109 6.82 -28.74 29.14
N ALA A 110 6.18 -29.17 28.05
CA ALA A 110 6.57 -28.88 26.68
C ALA A 110 5.47 -28.09 25.97
N PRO A 111 5.80 -27.25 24.96
CA PRO A 111 4.79 -26.56 24.16
C PRO A 111 3.84 -27.57 23.49
N ALA A 112 2.53 -27.35 23.64
CA ALA A 112 1.52 -28.17 22.98
C ALA A 112 1.42 -27.76 21.52
N ALA A 113 1.60 -28.70 20.59
CA ALA A 113 1.49 -28.43 19.17
C ALA A 113 0.08 -27.97 18.77
N TYR A 114 -0.01 -26.86 18.02
CA TYR A 114 -1.28 -26.41 17.45
C TYR A 114 -1.54 -27.12 16.12
N ARG A 115 -2.71 -27.75 16.00
CA ARG A 115 -3.10 -28.58 14.84
C ARG A 115 -4.29 -28.03 14.04
N GLY A 116 -4.77 -26.83 14.40
CA GLY A 116 -5.84 -26.17 13.67
C GLY A 116 -5.34 -25.55 12.36
N PRO A 117 -6.22 -25.32 11.37
CA PRO A 117 -5.84 -24.65 10.14
C PRO A 117 -5.38 -23.22 10.40
N ILE A 118 -4.31 -22.81 9.71
CA ILE A 118 -3.73 -21.47 9.76
C ILE A 118 -3.64 -20.90 8.36
N HIS A 119 -3.84 -19.59 8.25
CA HIS A 119 -3.49 -18.80 7.09
C HIS A 119 -2.15 -18.11 7.36
N LEU A 120 -1.20 -18.27 6.45
CA LEU A 120 0.10 -17.62 6.48
C LEU A 120 0.18 -16.60 5.35
N LEU A 121 0.66 -15.41 5.70
CA LEU A 121 1.03 -14.37 4.76
C LEU A 121 2.47 -13.96 5.04
N ALA A 122 3.39 -14.28 4.14
CA ALA A 122 4.75 -13.78 4.15
C ALA A 122 4.87 -12.64 3.15
N THR A 123 5.09 -11.42 3.65
CA THR A 123 5.37 -10.23 2.85
C THR A 123 6.75 -9.74 3.17
N GLY A 124 7.54 -9.43 2.16
CA GLY A 124 8.94 -9.12 2.31
C GLY A 124 9.53 -8.48 1.07
N GLU A 125 10.84 -8.46 1.01
CA GLU A 125 11.60 -7.98 -0.13
C GLU A 125 12.81 -8.88 -0.42
N SER A 126 13.34 -8.79 -1.63
CA SER A 126 14.61 -9.44 -1.95
C SER A 126 15.72 -8.91 -1.03
N LEU A 127 16.60 -9.82 -0.62
CA LEU A 127 17.79 -9.53 0.17
C LEU A 127 18.84 -8.72 -0.61
N LEU A 128 18.81 -8.83 -1.95
CA LEU A 128 19.84 -8.30 -2.83
C LEU A 128 19.31 -7.30 -3.85
N ILE A 129 18.02 -7.35 -4.21
CA ILE A 129 17.42 -6.47 -5.21
C ILE A 129 16.45 -5.50 -4.53
N PRO A 130 16.85 -4.23 -4.32
CA PRO A 130 16.00 -3.23 -3.71
C PRO A 130 14.66 -3.08 -4.43
N GLY A 131 13.57 -2.97 -3.66
CA GLY A 131 12.23 -2.76 -4.19
C GLY A 131 11.58 -3.98 -4.84
N VAL A 132 12.25 -5.14 -4.93
CA VAL A 132 11.59 -6.41 -5.33
C VAL A 132 10.75 -6.91 -4.17
N ALA A 133 9.47 -6.52 -4.17
CA ALA A 133 8.51 -6.97 -3.19
C ALA A 133 8.19 -8.46 -3.39
N ARG A 134 8.16 -9.20 -2.29
CA ARG A 134 7.86 -10.63 -2.25
C ARG A 134 6.62 -10.87 -1.43
N ARG A 135 5.68 -11.63 -1.99
CA ARG A 135 4.42 -12.00 -1.30
C ARG A 135 4.10 -13.46 -1.55
N TYR A 136 3.95 -14.20 -0.46
CA TYR A 136 3.53 -15.60 -0.46
C TYR A 136 2.40 -15.78 0.53
N GLU A 137 1.36 -16.50 0.11
CA GLU A 137 0.22 -16.80 0.97
C GLU A 137 -0.19 -18.27 0.82
N ALA A 138 -0.56 -18.88 1.94
CA ALA A 138 -1.03 -20.25 1.95
C ALA A 138 -1.95 -20.48 3.16
N THR A 139 -2.95 -21.34 2.96
CA THR A 139 -3.73 -21.90 4.06
C THR A 139 -3.33 -23.35 4.24
N LEU A 140 -2.90 -23.71 5.44
CA LEU A 140 -2.32 -25.02 5.72
C LEU A 140 -2.70 -25.51 7.10
N VAL A 141 -2.64 -26.84 7.28
CA VAL A 141 -2.85 -27.51 8.56
C VAL A 141 -1.47 -27.95 9.05
N PRO A 142 -0.96 -27.41 10.17
CA PRO A 142 0.34 -27.81 10.69
C PRO A 142 0.37 -29.30 11.07
N ASP A 143 1.44 -29.99 10.68
CA ASP A 143 1.70 -31.38 11.08
C ASP A 143 2.48 -31.38 12.40
N ASP A 144 1.80 -31.77 13.48
CA ASP A 144 2.30 -31.63 14.86
C ASP A 144 2.88 -30.24 15.17
N GLY A 145 2.17 -29.21 14.72
CA GLY A 145 2.57 -27.81 14.91
C GLY A 145 3.64 -27.33 13.92
N ALA A 146 4.27 -28.22 13.16
CA ALA A 146 5.24 -27.86 12.13
C ALA A 146 4.56 -27.54 10.79
N TRP A 147 5.12 -26.59 10.05
CA TRP A 147 4.69 -26.26 8.71
C TRP A 147 5.85 -25.79 7.84
N VAL A 148 5.64 -25.82 6.52
CA VAL A 148 6.61 -25.41 5.52
C VAL A 148 5.90 -24.60 4.45
N LEU A 149 6.46 -23.44 4.11
CA LEU A 149 6.02 -22.58 3.03
C LEU A 149 7.16 -22.40 2.03
N PRO A 150 7.02 -22.83 0.77
CA PRO A 150 7.96 -22.48 -0.29
C PRO A 150 7.93 -20.96 -0.51
N VAL A 151 9.09 -20.32 -0.44
CA VAL A 151 9.25 -18.87 -0.64
C VAL A 151 10.58 -18.62 -1.33
N GLY A 152 10.74 -17.46 -1.98
CA GLY A 152 12.05 -17.03 -2.46
C GLY A 152 12.97 -16.58 -1.31
N THR A 153 14.22 -16.29 -1.63
CA THR A 153 15.17 -15.63 -0.70
C THR A 153 14.68 -14.24 -0.26
N GLY A 154 15.15 -13.71 0.86
CA GLY A 154 14.82 -12.34 1.27
C GLY A 154 14.40 -12.20 2.72
N ASP A 155 14.08 -10.95 3.08
CA ASP A 155 13.61 -10.58 4.41
C ASP A 155 12.09 -10.53 4.44
N TYR A 156 11.49 -11.28 5.36
CA TYR A 156 10.04 -11.43 5.44
C TYR A 156 9.49 -11.03 6.78
N ARG A 157 8.35 -10.33 6.75
CA ARG A 157 7.37 -10.33 7.82
C ARG A 157 6.34 -11.43 7.55
N VAL A 158 6.32 -12.42 8.42
CA VAL A 158 5.42 -13.56 8.40
C VAL A 158 4.27 -13.29 9.37
N THR A 159 3.05 -13.20 8.84
CA THR A 159 1.83 -13.08 9.62
C THR A 159 1.10 -14.42 9.61
N LEU A 160 0.82 -14.94 10.80
CA LEU A 160 0.03 -16.14 11.03
C LEU A 160 -1.34 -15.73 11.55
N THR A 161 -2.39 -16.10 10.84
CA THR A 161 -3.79 -15.91 11.24
C THR A 161 -4.46 -17.26 11.37
N PRO A 162 -4.81 -17.72 12.59
CA PRO A 162 -5.57 -18.95 12.74
C PRO A 162 -6.93 -18.82 12.06
N VAL A 163 -7.45 -19.90 11.46
CA VAL A 163 -8.82 -19.87 10.89
C VAL A 163 -9.88 -19.76 11.99
N ASP A 164 -9.55 -20.13 13.23
CA ASP A 164 -10.36 -19.88 14.41
C ASP A 164 -10.43 -18.36 14.69
N PRO A 165 -11.59 -17.71 14.51
CA PRO A 165 -11.75 -16.26 14.70
C PRO A 165 -11.59 -15.83 16.17
N GLY A 166 -11.62 -16.79 17.11
CA GLY A 166 -11.36 -16.56 18.52
C GLY A 166 -9.89 -16.34 18.87
N LEU A 167 -8.99 -16.37 17.88
CA LEU A 167 -7.55 -16.17 18.08
C LEU A 167 -7.05 -14.95 17.31
N PRO A 168 -6.24 -14.07 17.93
CA PRO A 168 -5.66 -12.93 17.22
C PRO A 168 -4.57 -13.38 16.23
N PRO A 169 -4.32 -12.60 15.17
CA PRO A 169 -3.18 -12.82 14.29
C PRO A 169 -1.86 -12.52 15.00
N LEU A 170 -0.78 -13.18 14.59
CA LEU A 170 0.57 -12.96 15.11
C LEU A 170 1.52 -12.62 13.96
N ALA A 171 2.48 -11.74 14.19
CA ALA A 171 3.50 -11.39 13.21
C ALA A 171 4.93 -11.61 13.76
N ARG A 172 5.83 -12.09 12.90
CA ARG A 172 7.27 -12.27 13.18
C ARG A 172 8.07 -11.91 11.95
N THR A 173 9.32 -11.51 12.14
CA THR A 173 10.27 -11.29 11.05
C THR A 173 11.24 -12.46 10.96
N THR A 174 11.71 -12.75 9.75
CA THR A 174 12.70 -13.80 9.49
C THR A 174 13.40 -13.53 8.17
N THR A 175 14.64 -13.98 8.06
CA THR A 175 15.43 -13.91 6.83
C THR A 175 15.50 -15.30 6.23
N VAL A 176 15.35 -15.38 4.90
CA VAL A 176 15.42 -16.62 4.14
C VAL A 176 16.61 -16.56 3.20
N GLU A 177 17.62 -17.35 3.51
CA GLU A 177 18.86 -17.40 2.73
C GLU A 177 18.84 -18.53 1.69
N PRO A 178 19.60 -18.40 0.58
CA PRO A 178 19.82 -19.50 -0.36
C PRO A 178 20.41 -20.72 0.34
N GLY A 179 19.89 -21.91 0.03
CA GLY A 179 20.43 -23.20 0.53
C GLY A 179 20.08 -23.56 1.98
N THR A 180 19.98 -22.60 2.91
CA THR A 180 19.63 -22.84 4.33
C THR A 180 18.15 -22.62 4.62
N GLY A 181 17.49 -21.71 3.89
CA GLY A 181 16.09 -21.32 4.10
C GLY A 181 15.91 -20.38 5.29
N GLY A 182 14.71 -20.36 5.87
CA GLY A 182 14.39 -19.55 7.06
C GLY A 182 13.57 -20.32 8.08
N ALA A 183 13.56 -19.84 9.33
CA ALA A 183 12.81 -20.44 10.42
C ALA A 183 12.07 -19.41 11.28
N VAL A 184 10.86 -19.75 11.73
CA VAL A 184 10.05 -18.90 12.61
C VAL A 184 9.17 -19.73 13.56
N ALA A 185 8.95 -19.25 14.78
CA ALA A 185 8.07 -19.90 15.75
C ALA A 185 6.97 -18.93 16.23
N PHE A 186 5.76 -19.48 16.38
CA PHE A 186 4.59 -18.77 16.86
C PHE A 186 4.01 -19.49 18.08
N GLU A 187 3.68 -18.73 19.12
CA GLU A 187 2.94 -19.21 20.27
C GLU A 187 1.59 -18.51 20.32
N LEU A 188 0.52 -19.28 20.10
CA LEU A 188 -0.84 -18.77 20.16
C LEU A 188 -1.28 -18.61 21.61
N PRO A 189 -2.01 -17.52 21.94
CA PRO A 189 -2.52 -17.32 23.29
C PRO A 189 -3.50 -18.44 23.70
N THR A 190 -3.40 -18.85 24.96
CA THR A 190 -4.37 -19.74 25.61
C THR A 190 -5.62 -18.94 26.00
N ALA A 191 -6.71 -19.63 26.36
CA ALA A 191 -7.97 -18.96 26.72
C ALA A 191 -7.83 -17.95 27.87
N SER A 192 -6.91 -18.17 28.82
CA SER A 192 -6.64 -17.24 29.92
C SER A 192 -5.84 -15.99 29.50
N ARG A 193 -5.28 -15.99 28.29
CA ARG A 193 -4.49 -14.92 27.68
C ARG A 193 -5.26 -14.21 26.57
N LEU A 194 -6.58 -14.34 26.55
CA LEU A 194 -7.45 -13.71 25.55
C LEU A 194 -8.43 -12.78 26.25
N VAL A 195 -8.63 -11.61 25.66
CA VAL A 195 -9.62 -10.64 26.09
C VAL A 195 -10.60 -10.42 24.95
N THR A 196 -11.88 -10.52 25.27
CA THR A 196 -12.96 -10.24 24.33
C THR A 196 -13.45 -8.81 24.51
N LEU A 197 -13.49 -8.06 23.42
CA LEU A 197 -14.10 -6.74 23.35
C LEU A 197 -15.40 -6.84 22.56
N THR A 198 -16.52 -6.46 23.18
CA THR A 198 -17.86 -6.49 22.59
C THR A 198 -18.39 -5.09 22.36
N GLY A 199 -19.33 -4.92 21.43
CA GLY A 199 -19.96 -3.62 21.20
C GLY A 199 -21.09 -3.67 20.20
N THR A 200 -21.69 -2.52 19.94
CA THR A 200 -22.71 -2.34 18.89
C THR A 200 -22.30 -1.24 17.92
N LEU A 201 -22.41 -1.49 16.63
CA LEU A 201 -22.21 -0.53 15.56
C LEU A 201 -23.57 -0.01 15.08
N VAL A 202 -23.73 1.31 15.07
CA VAL A 202 -24.96 1.99 14.66
C VAL A 202 -24.63 3.08 13.65
N ARG A 203 -25.61 3.46 12.82
CA ARG A 203 -25.49 4.60 11.92
C ARG A 203 -25.53 5.90 12.72
N GLN A 204 -26.60 6.11 13.48
CA GLN A 204 -26.80 7.30 14.33
C GLN A 204 -27.86 7.01 15.39
N GLY A 205 -27.55 7.27 16.68
CA GLY A 205 -28.47 6.97 17.78
C GLY A 205 -28.88 5.50 17.79
N THR A 206 -30.16 5.22 17.64
CA THR A 206 -30.70 3.84 17.58
C THR A 206 -30.82 3.28 16.16
N GLN A 207 -30.49 4.08 15.14
CA GLN A 207 -30.58 3.66 13.74
C GLN A 207 -29.45 2.68 13.41
N ARG A 208 -29.83 1.52 12.88
CA ARG A 208 -28.88 0.47 12.50
C ARG A 208 -28.19 0.79 11.17
N VAL A 209 -27.02 0.21 10.98
CA VAL A 209 -26.33 0.21 9.69
C VAL A 209 -27.00 -0.82 8.79
N ASP A 210 -27.50 -0.40 7.63
CA ASP A 210 -28.14 -1.30 6.66
C ASP A 210 -27.14 -1.76 5.58
N ALA A 211 -26.04 -2.37 6.02
CA ALA A 211 -24.99 -2.93 5.16
C ALA A 211 -24.27 -4.07 5.89
N GLU A 212 -23.54 -4.90 5.13
CA GLU A 212 -22.63 -5.86 5.74
C GLU A 212 -21.37 -5.13 6.20
N MET A 213 -21.12 -5.14 7.52
CA MET A 213 -19.96 -4.47 8.12
C MET A 213 -19.04 -5.45 8.81
N GLU A 214 -17.76 -5.11 8.88
CA GLU A 214 -16.77 -5.77 9.71
C GLU A 214 -16.09 -4.77 10.65
N VAL A 215 -15.62 -5.28 11.79
CA VAL A 215 -14.83 -4.54 12.76
C VAL A 215 -13.50 -5.27 12.98
N GLN A 216 -12.42 -4.50 13.04
CA GLN A 216 -11.09 -5.00 13.38
C GLN A 216 -10.42 -4.07 14.39
N ALA A 217 -9.75 -4.65 15.38
CA ALA A 217 -8.88 -3.91 16.28
C ALA A 217 -7.47 -3.77 15.68
N LEU A 218 -6.94 -2.57 15.76
CA LEU A 218 -5.64 -2.16 15.23
C LEU A 218 -4.84 -1.42 16.32
N ASP A 219 -3.52 -1.43 16.20
CA ASP A 219 -2.66 -0.52 16.96
C ASP A 219 -2.57 0.87 16.30
N GLU A 220 -1.82 1.77 16.92
CA GLU A 220 -1.60 3.15 16.45
C GLU A 220 -0.91 3.21 15.07
N SER A 221 -0.16 2.17 14.71
CA SER A 221 0.48 2.00 13.39
C SER A 221 -0.43 1.27 12.40
N LEU A 222 -1.73 1.13 12.71
CA LEU A 222 -2.74 0.44 11.92
C LEU A 222 -2.45 -1.06 11.71
N ARG A 223 -1.62 -1.67 12.55
CA ARG A 223 -1.32 -3.10 12.47
C ARG A 223 -2.46 -3.89 13.12
N PRO A 224 -2.93 -4.99 12.50
CA PRO A 224 -3.95 -5.86 13.08
C PRO A 224 -3.57 -6.40 14.47
N LEU A 225 -4.45 -6.17 15.45
CA LEU A 225 -4.41 -6.81 16.77
C LEU A 225 -5.47 -7.90 16.91
N SER A 226 -6.52 -7.85 16.08
CA SER A 226 -7.56 -8.88 15.98
C SER A 226 -7.76 -9.32 14.54
N GLN A 227 -8.48 -10.43 14.36
CA GLN A 227 -9.10 -10.75 13.08
C GLN A 227 -10.24 -9.76 12.77
N ARG A 228 -10.66 -9.72 11.50
CA ARG A 228 -11.86 -9.00 11.06
C ARG A 228 -13.08 -9.81 11.46
N MET A 229 -14.01 -9.15 12.14
CA MET A 229 -15.21 -9.78 12.69
C MET A 229 -16.45 -9.15 12.10
N ARG A 230 -17.36 -9.99 11.59
CA ARG A 230 -18.62 -9.51 11.03
C ARG A 230 -19.50 -8.89 12.11
N VAL A 231 -20.14 -7.79 11.74
CA VAL A 231 -21.19 -7.15 12.52
C VAL A 231 -22.51 -7.86 12.23
N VAL A 232 -23.26 -8.20 13.27
CA VAL A 232 -24.58 -8.82 13.14
C VAL A 232 -25.58 -7.78 12.62
N ARG A 233 -25.96 -7.84 11.34
CA ARG A 233 -26.83 -6.84 10.65
C ARG A 233 -28.10 -6.48 11.43
N GLY A 234 -28.73 -7.46 12.08
CA GLY A 234 -29.97 -7.26 12.82
C GLY A 234 -29.82 -6.50 14.15
N THR A 235 -28.63 -6.48 14.76
CA THR A 235 -28.42 -5.88 16.10
C THR A 235 -27.31 -4.84 16.12
N GLY A 236 -26.45 -4.82 15.10
CA GLY A 236 -25.19 -4.08 15.13
C GLY A 236 -24.13 -4.72 16.02
N ALA A 237 -24.41 -5.87 16.66
CA ALA A 237 -23.47 -6.45 17.62
C ALA A 237 -22.21 -6.97 16.94
N PHE A 238 -21.07 -6.79 17.58
CA PHE A 238 -19.79 -7.37 17.18
C PHE A 238 -19.01 -7.86 18.39
N GLN A 239 -18.06 -8.75 18.13
CA GLN A 239 -17.12 -9.27 19.11
C GLN A 239 -15.75 -9.36 18.44
N VAL A 240 -14.73 -8.75 19.03
CA VAL A 240 -13.34 -8.89 18.60
C VAL A 240 -12.52 -9.48 19.74
N VAL A 241 -11.51 -10.29 19.42
CA VAL A 241 -10.65 -10.95 20.40
C VAL A 241 -9.23 -10.41 20.28
N LEU A 242 -8.66 -10.04 21.42
CA LEU A 242 -7.31 -9.52 21.59
C LEU A 242 -6.48 -10.48 22.43
N SER A 243 -5.15 -10.41 22.27
CA SER A 243 -4.23 -10.96 23.26
C SER A 243 -4.35 -10.18 24.58
N ALA A 244 -3.98 -10.80 25.71
CA ALA A 244 -3.94 -10.10 26.99
C ALA A 244 -2.97 -8.90 26.94
N GLU A 245 -1.82 -9.09 26.29
CA GLU A 245 -0.80 -8.07 26.12
C GLU A 245 -1.32 -6.86 25.32
N ASP A 246 -2.12 -7.09 24.27
CA ASP A 246 -2.74 -6.00 23.50
C ASP A 246 -3.93 -5.36 24.22
N ALA A 247 -4.61 -6.10 25.09
CA ALA A 247 -5.68 -5.57 25.92
C ALA A 247 -5.19 -4.72 27.11
N GLU A 248 -3.91 -4.82 27.47
CA GLU A 248 -3.26 -3.95 28.47
C GLU A 248 -2.97 -2.54 27.93
N ARG A 249 -3.10 -2.33 26.61
CA ARG A 249 -2.94 -1.00 26.01
C ARG A 249 -3.97 -0.02 26.55
N PRO A 250 -3.61 1.26 26.77
CA PRO A 250 -4.56 2.27 27.23
C PRO A 250 -5.70 2.47 26.23
N THR A 251 -5.37 2.41 24.94
CA THR A 251 -6.33 2.51 23.83
C THR A 251 -5.97 1.57 22.69
N VAL A 252 -6.98 1.17 21.92
CA VAL A 252 -6.87 0.49 20.63
C VAL A 252 -7.76 1.19 19.61
N LEU A 253 -7.45 1.01 18.32
CA LEU A 253 -8.25 1.54 17.24
C LEU A 253 -9.22 0.47 16.74
N LEU A 254 -10.53 0.68 16.86
CA LEU A 254 -11.52 -0.14 16.19
C LEU A 254 -11.88 0.46 14.84
N ARG A 255 -11.54 -0.22 13.76
CA ARG A 255 -11.94 0.17 12.41
C ARG A 255 -13.17 -0.61 12.00
N ALA A 256 -14.28 0.10 11.81
CA ALA A 256 -15.48 -0.42 11.16
C ALA A 256 -15.42 -0.11 9.66
N SER A 257 -15.62 -1.11 8.80
CA SER A 257 -15.59 -0.95 7.34
C SER A 257 -16.69 -1.80 6.69
N PRO A 258 -17.25 -1.39 5.54
CA PRO A 258 -18.17 -2.24 4.79
C PRO A 258 -17.41 -3.43 4.19
N LEU A 259 -18.08 -4.58 4.07
CA LEU A 259 -17.52 -5.73 3.34
C LEU A 259 -17.45 -5.43 1.83
N ASN A 260 -18.40 -4.65 1.32
CA ASN A 260 -18.50 -4.29 -0.09
C ASN A 260 -18.52 -2.76 -0.22
N ALA A 261 -17.59 -2.18 -0.98
CA ALA A 261 -17.56 -0.74 -1.25
C ALA A 261 -18.85 -0.24 -1.97
N GLY A 262 -19.56 -1.14 -2.67
CA GLY A 262 -20.84 -0.84 -3.32
C GLY A 262 -22.02 -0.64 -2.36
N ASP A 263 -21.87 -0.95 -1.06
CA ASP A 263 -22.92 -0.74 -0.06
C ASP A 263 -23.10 0.74 0.31
N LEU A 264 -22.20 1.63 -0.16
CA LEU A 264 -22.29 3.09 0.02
C LEU A 264 -22.39 3.48 1.50
N VAL A 265 -21.59 2.82 2.35
CA VAL A 265 -21.42 3.13 3.77
C VAL A 265 -19.95 3.50 4.02
N PRO A 266 -19.65 4.54 4.80
CA PRO A 266 -18.27 4.91 5.08
C PRO A 266 -17.61 3.97 6.09
N SER A 267 -16.29 3.87 6.00
CA SER A 267 -15.45 3.32 7.05
C SER A 267 -15.21 4.36 8.14
N LYS A 268 -15.04 3.94 9.40
CA LYS A 268 -14.70 4.84 10.51
C LYS A 268 -13.82 4.14 11.52
N THR A 269 -12.86 4.89 12.06
CA THR A 269 -11.96 4.41 13.12
C THR A 269 -12.33 5.07 14.44
N PHE A 270 -12.48 4.26 15.47
CA PHE A 270 -12.85 4.66 16.83
C PHE A 270 -11.69 4.37 17.77
N VAL A 271 -11.40 5.31 18.69
CA VAL A 271 -10.46 5.08 19.79
C VAL A 271 -11.24 4.54 20.97
N VAL A 272 -10.90 3.34 21.44
CA VAL A 272 -11.59 2.68 22.57
C VAL A 272 -10.61 2.17 23.59
N SER A 273 -11.04 2.04 24.84
CA SER A 273 -10.26 1.38 25.89
C SER A 273 -10.60 -0.11 25.95
N PRO A 274 -9.65 -1.02 25.69
CA PRO A 274 -9.93 -2.46 25.67
C PRO A 274 -10.21 -3.04 27.07
N SER A 275 -9.69 -2.41 28.13
CA SER A 275 -9.82 -2.85 29.52
C SER A 275 -11.26 -2.86 30.04
N ALA A 276 -12.17 -2.12 29.39
CA ALA A 276 -13.59 -2.11 29.73
C ALA A 276 -14.33 -3.40 29.29
N GLY A 277 -13.78 -4.19 28.36
CA GLY A 277 -14.39 -5.42 27.82
C GLY A 277 -15.65 -5.21 26.95
N ALA A 278 -16.30 -4.06 27.08
CA ALA A 278 -17.40 -3.61 26.23
C ALA A 278 -17.18 -2.16 25.79
N THR A 279 -17.51 -1.87 24.53
CA THR A 279 -17.61 -0.51 24.02
C THR A 279 -19.04 -0.02 24.19
N GLY A 280 -19.22 1.29 24.34
CA GLY A 280 -20.50 1.93 24.04
C GLY A 280 -20.88 1.75 22.56
N PRO A 281 -22.08 2.23 22.15
CA PRO A 281 -22.46 2.23 20.75
C PRO A 281 -21.44 3.04 19.93
N LEU A 282 -20.91 2.43 18.88
CA LEU A 282 -20.01 3.06 17.92
C LEU A 282 -20.85 3.65 16.80
N GLU A 283 -20.89 4.98 16.71
CA GLU A 283 -21.69 5.69 15.71
C GLU A 283 -20.87 6.03 14.45
N LEU A 284 -21.25 5.46 13.31
CA LEU A 284 -20.65 5.84 12.01
C LEU A 284 -20.93 7.31 11.68
N GLY A 285 -22.07 7.82 12.12
CA GLY A 285 -22.64 9.10 11.69
C GLY A 285 -23.47 8.94 10.42
N ASP A 286 -24.30 9.93 10.14
CA ASP A 286 -25.11 9.95 8.92
C ASP A 286 -24.33 10.60 7.76
N PRO A 287 -23.95 9.83 6.71
CA PRO A 287 -23.31 10.38 5.52
C PRO A 287 -24.29 11.06 4.57
N GLY A 288 -25.60 11.02 4.82
CA GLY A 288 -26.63 11.44 3.86
C GLY A 288 -27.01 10.36 2.87
N ALA A 289 -27.83 10.71 1.89
CA ALA A 289 -28.23 9.81 0.82
C ALA A 289 -27.14 9.75 -0.27
N PRO A 290 -26.91 8.60 -0.92
CA PRO A 290 -26.04 8.52 -2.08
C PRO A 290 -26.52 9.40 -3.24
N VAL A 291 -25.56 9.97 -3.97
CA VAL A 291 -25.79 10.88 -5.09
C VAL A 291 -25.05 10.41 -6.33
N ARG A 292 -25.55 10.79 -7.50
CA ARG A 292 -24.87 10.58 -8.78
C ARG A 292 -23.95 11.74 -9.09
N VAL A 293 -22.71 11.41 -9.43
CA VAL A 293 -21.70 12.38 -9.84
C VAL A 293 -21.24 12.03 -11.24
N GLN A 294 -21.26 13.02 -12.14
CA GLN A 294 -20.81 12.87 -13.52
C GLN A 294 -19.79 13.95 -13.87
N GLY A 295 -18.97 13.69 -14.87
CA GLY A 295 -17.97 14.64 -15.33
C GLY A 295 -17.22 14.12 -16.56
N ARG A 296 -16.15 14.83 -16.91
CA ARG A 296 -15.29 14.50 -18.05
C ARG A 296 -13.83 14.66 -17.69
N VAL A 297 -13.00 13.79 -18.25
CA VAL A 297 -11.55 13.77 -18.07
C VAL A 297 -10.86 14.07 -19.40
N LEU A 298 -9.92 15.01 -19.37
CA LEU A 298 -9.18 15.50 -20.53
C LEU A 298 -7.67 15.40 -20.32
N GLU A 299 -6.94 15.20 -21.41
CA GLU A 299 -5.49 15.14 -21.47
C GLU A 299 -4.88 16.48 -21.87
N GLY A 300 -3.90 16.92 -21.07
CA GLY A 300 -3.07 18.08 -21.33
C GLY A 300 -3.86 19.38 -21.54
N GLN A 301 -3.16 20.43 -21.94
CA GLN A 301 -3.78 21.74 -22.17
C GLN A 301 -4.72 21.79 -23.39
N TYR A 302 -4.59 20.83 -24.32
CA TYR A 302 -5.35 20.81 -25.57
C TYR A 302 -6.70 20.08 -25.44
N GLY A 303 -6.99 19.49 -24.27
CA GLY A 303 -8.33 19.01 -23.95
C GLY A 303 -8.74 17.74 -24.70
N VAL A 304 -7.80 16.84 -25.00
CA VAL A 304 -8.12 15.57 -25.69
C VAL A 304 -8.83 14.64 -24.71
N PRO A 305 -9.98 14.05 -25.05
CA PRO A 305 -10.68 13.18 -24.11
C PRO A 305 -9.92 11.88 -23.82
N ILE A 306 -9.88 11.47 -22.55
CA ILE A 306 -9.21 10.24 -22.15
C ILE A 306 -10.22 9.11 -22.04
N ALA A 307 -10.17 8.14 -22.96
CA ALA A 307 -10.97 6.92 -22.88
C ALA A 307 -10.32 5.87 -21.97
N GLY A 308 -11.12 5.13 -21.19
CA GLY A 308 -10.65 4.03 -20.34
C GLY A 308 -9.84 4.47 -19.11
N ALA A 309 -9.89 5.75 -18.71
CA ALA A 309 -9.33 6.19 -17.43
C ALA A 309 -10.18 5.65 -16.28
N ARG A 310 -9.54 5.16 -15.21
CA ARG A 310 -10.22 4.77 -13.98
C ARG A 310 -10.45 6.02 -13.13
N VAL A 311 -11.70 6.26 -12.77
CA VAL A 311 -12.13 7.43 -11.98
C VAL A 311 -12.84 6.95 -10.73
N SER A 312 -12.41 7.43 -9.56
CA SER A 312 -13.08 7.18 -8.28
C SER A 312 -13.12 8.44 -7.42
N LEU A 313 -13.98 8.42 -6.40
CA LEU A 313 -14.01 9.44 -5.35
C LEU A 313 -13.60 8.80 -4.02
N GLN A 314 -12.76 9.51 -3.29
CA GLN A 314 -12.39 9.11 -1.94
C GLN A 314 -12.28 10.32 -1.03
N GLY A 315 -12.49 10.12 0.27
CA GLY A 315 -12.28 11.18 1.27
C GLY A 315 -13.27 11.12 2.41
N ARG A 316 -13.28 12.18 3.21
CA ARG A 316 -14.21 12.32 4.33
C ARG A 316 -15.60 12.69 3.83
N VAL A 317 -16.62 12.02 4.37
CA VAL A 317 -18.03 12.26 4.03
C VAL A 317 -18.80 12.77 5.25
N GLY A 318 -20.08 13.10 5.06
CA GLY A 318 -20.99 13.40 6.17
C GLY A 318 -20.90 12.35 7.29
N GLY A 319 -21.17 12.75 8.54
CA GLY A 319 -21.06 11.86 9.71
C GLY A 319 -19.64 11.55 10.18
N GLY A 320 -18.61 11.96 9.41
CA GLY A 320 -17.22 11.96 9.82
C GLY A 320 -16.43 10.68 9.50
N GLY A 321 -17.01 9.73 8.78
CA GLY A 321 -16.29 8.58 8.22
C GLY A 321 -15.55 8.90 6.92
N THR A 322 -14.77 7.93 6.44
CA THR A 322 -14.08 7.96 5.15
C THR A 322 -14.76 7.03 4.16
N PHE A 323 -15.00 7.53 2.95
CA PHE A 323 -15.58 6.78 1.85
C PHE A 323 -14.54 6.57 0.76
N GLU A 324 -14.54 5.38 0.17
CA GLU A 324 -13.78 5.04 -1.02
C GLU A 324 -14.75 4.38 -2.00
N GLY A 325 -15.07 5.09 -3.09
CA GLY A 325 -16.04 4.64 -4.07
C GLY A 325 -15.45 3.64 -5.06
N LEU A 326 -16.32 2.81 -5.63
CA LEU A 326 -15.92 1.91 -6.71
C LEU A 326 -15.45 2.73 -7.94
N PRO A 327 -14.30 2.37 -8.55
CA PRO A 327 -13.83 3.05 -9.74
C PRO A 327 -14.72 2.72 -10.93
N VAL A 328 -14.95 3.72 -11.78
CA VAL A 328 -15.61 3.59 -13.10
C VAL A 328 -14.63 3.92 -14.21
N LEU A 329 -14.91 3.45 -15.42
CA LEU A 329 -14.11 3.77 -16.61
C LEU A 329 -14.73 4.93 -17.37
N THR A 330 -13.90 5.82 -17.91
CA THR A 330 -14.35 6.85 -18.85
C THR A 330 -14.67 6.25 -20.22
N ASP A 331 -15.67 6.81 -20.89
CA ASP A 331 -16.04 6.45 -22.26
C ASP A 331 -15.11 7.08 -23.32
N ALA A 332 -15.41 6.85 -24.61
CA ALA A 332 -14.64 7.40 -25.72
C ALA A 332 -14.63 8.95 -25.79
N GLN A 333 -15.56 9.61 -25.10
CA GLN A 333 -15.63 11.07 -24.98
C GLN A 333 -15.03 11.57 -23.65
N GLY A 334 -14.38 10.69 -22.89
CA GLY A 334 -13.76 10.98 -21.60
C GLY A 334 -14.76 11.15 -20.47
N ARG A 335 -16.03 10.80 -20.66
CA ARG A 335 -17.07 11.03 -19.65
C ARG A 335 -17.16 9.86 -18.68
N TYR A 336 -17.51 10.15 -17.44
CA TYR A 336 -17.77 9.16 -16.41
C TYR A 336 -19.05 9.50 -15.65
N GLN A 337 -19.64 8.48 -15.03
CA GLN A 337 -20.73 8.59 -14.07
C GLN A 337 -20.51 7.58 -12.96
N LEU A 338 -20.54 8.02 -11.70
CA LEU A 338 -20.37 7.18 -10.52
C LEU A 338 -21.35 7.58 -9.42
N THR A 339 -21.49 6.73 -8.41
CA THR A 339 -22.27 7.01 -7.20
C THR A 339 -21.33 7.33 -6.06
N SER A 340 -21.67 8.35 -5.27
CA SER A 340 -20.87 8.81 -4.13
C SER A 340 -21.75 9.12 -2.92
N LEU A 341 -21.13 9.20 -1.76
CA LEU A 341 -21.69 9.89 -0.60
C LEU A 341 -21.30 11.38 -0.63
N PRO A 342 -22.15 12.29 -0.12
CA PRO A 342 -21.85 13.71 -0.09
C PRO A 342 -20.76 14.05 0.94
N GLY A 343 -19.95 15.04 0.59
CA GLY A 343 -18.91 15.59 1.46
C GLY A 343 -19.43 16.66 2.42
N PRO A 344 -18.74 16.91 3.54
CA PRO A 344 -18.96 18.12 4.33
C PRO A 344 -18.63 19.36 3.51
N PRO A 345 -19.28 20.52 3.75
CA PRO A 345 -18.99 21.77 3.03
C PRO A 345 -17.51 22.18 3.11
N ASP A 346 -16.87 21.93 4.25
CA ASP A 346 -15.50 22.39 4.56
C ASP A 346 -14.42 21.33 4.27
N SER A 347 -14.79 20.18 3.70
CA SER A 347 -13.85 19.08 3.43
C SER A 347 -14.16 18.46 2.06
N PRO A 348 -13.51 18.92 0.98
CA PRO A 348 -13.73 18.34 -0.34
C PRO A 348 -13.31 16.86 -0.35
N LEU A 349 -13.98 16.09 -1.21
CA LEU A 349 -13.51 14.75 -1.58
C LEU A 349 -12.38 14.89 -2.60
N THR A 350 -11.63 13.83 -2.81
CA THR A 350 -10.61 13.73 -3.86
C THR A 350 -11.15 12.88 -5.00
N LEU A 351 -11.22 13.47 -6.19
CA LEU A 351 -11.38 12.78 -7.47
C LEU A 351 -10.02 12.20 -7.87
N VAL A 352 -9.93 10.88 -7.86
CA VAL A 352 -8.74 10.13 -8.26
C VAL A 352 -8.92 9.70 -9.70
N ILE A 353 -8.01 10.13 -10.57
CA ILE A 353 -8.03 9.80 -12.00
C ILE A 353 -6.74 9.07 -12.34
N VAL A 354 -6.86 7.80 -12.72
CA VAL A 354 -5.74 6.97 -13.20
C VAL A 354 -5.91 6.76 -14.70
N PRO A 355 -5.17 7.49 -15.56
CA PRO A 355 -5.20 7.29 -17.00
C PRO A 355 -4.68 5.89 -17.38
N PRO A 356 -5.15 5.31 -18.50
CA PRO A 356 -4.63 4.02 -18.97
C PRO A 356 -3.14 4.12 -19.38
N PRO A 357 -2.40 3.00 -19.45
CA PRO A 357 -0.99 3.00 -19.87
C PRO A 357 -0.74 3.63 -21.23
N SER A 358 -1.68 3.49 -22.17
CA SER A 358 -1.59 4.08 -23.51
C SER A 358 -1.79 5.60 -23.56
N SER A 359 -2.25 6.23 -22.47
CA SER A 359 -2.44 7.68 -22.39
C SER A 359 -1.11 8.39 -22.14
N MET A 360 -0.96 9.61 -22.63
CA MET A 360 0.17 10.47 -22.28
C MET A 360 -0.11 11.26 -21.00
N ALA A 361 -1.33 11.21 -20.47
CA ALA A 361 -1.73 11.88 -19.25
C ALA A 361 -1.27 11.15 -17.98
N ARG A 362 -1.00 11.93 -16.93
CA ARG A 362 -0.52 11.46 -15.64
C ARG A 362 -1.62 11.25 -14.61
N LEU A 363 -1.34 10.41 -13.61
CA LEU A 363 -2.18 10.27 -12.40
C LEU A 363 -2.49 11.65 -11.82
N THR A 364 -3.77 11.92 -11.56
CA THR A 364 -4.21 13.23 -11.06
C THR A 364 -5.16 13.07 -9.88
N LEU A 365 -4.94 13.87 -8.84
CA LEU A 365 -5.78 13.98 -7.66
C LEU A 365 -6.39 15.39 -7.65
N HIS A 366 -7.71 15.49 -7.76
CA HIS A 366 -8.42 16.77 -7.80
C HIS A 366 -9.38 16.92 -6.61
N PRO A 367 -9.30 17.99 -5.80
CA PRO A 367 -10.29 18.25 -4.78
C PRO A 367 -11.63 18.65 -5.43
N VAL A 368 -12.72 18.01 -5.03
CA VAL A 368 -14.06 18.23 -5.56
C VAL A 368 -15.10 18.29 -4.46
N THR A 369 -16.09 19.17 -4.62
CA THR A 369 -17.23 19.24 -3.71
C THR A 369 -18.36 18.35 -4.25
N VAL A 370 -18.80 17.40 -3.43
CA VAL A 370 -19.92 16.50 -3.75
C VAL A 370 -21.11 16.91 -2.88
N PRO A 371 -22.10 17.64 -3.43
CA PRO A 371 -23.27 18.08 -2.67
C PRO A 371 -24.23 16.91 -2.40
N ALA A 372 -25.19 17.11 -1.50
CA ALA A 372 -26.25 16.13 -1.18
C ALA A 372 -27.35 16.01 -2.27
N GLN A 373 -26.99 16.27 -3.52
CA GLN A 373 -27.83 16.12 -4.70
C GLN A 373 -26.98 15.71 -5.90
N ASP A 374 -27.61 15.10 -6.91
CA ASP A 374 -26.95 14.73 -8.15
C ASP A 374 -26.25 15.95 -8.78
N SER A 375 -25.01 15.76 -9.23
CA SER A 375 -24.16 16.87 -9.67
C SER A 375 -23.29 16.51 -10.87
N THR A 376 -22.95 17.54 -11.64
CA THR A 376 -21.94 17.48 -12.69
C THR A 376 -20.71 18.25 -12.22
N LEU A 377 -19.58 17.58 -12.13
CA LEU A 377 -18.30 18.19 -11.81
C LEU A 377 -17.75 18.91 -13.04
N PRO A 378 -16.92 19.96 -12.84
CA PRO A 378 -16.15 20.55 -13.93
C PRO A 378 -15.27 19.52 -14.64
N ASP A 379 -14.92 19.81 -15.89
CA ASP A 379 -13.96 19.00 -16.64
C ASP A 379 -12.61 18.96 -15.88
N ALA A 380 -12.10 17.75 -15.70
CA ALA A 380 -10.83 17.50 -15.02
C ALA A 380 -9.74 17.32 -16.07
N THR A 381 -8.75 18.20 -16.06
CA THR A 381 -7.58 18.09 -16.93
C THR A 381 -6.45 17.36 -16.21
N CYS A 382 -5.96 16.30 -16.83
CA CYS A 382 -4.80 15.54 -16.40
C CYS A 382 -3.56 16.06 -17.15
N PRO A 383 -2.51 16.53 -16.46
CA PRO A 383 -1.28 16.96 -17.12
C PRO A 383 -0.57 15.80 -17.83
N LEU A 384 0.44 16.10 -18.63
CA LEU A 384 1.22 15.07 -19.32
C LEU A 384 2.21 14.38 -18.37
N ARG A 385 2.50 13.11 -18.66
CA ARG A 385 3.58 12.31 -18.07
C ARG A 385 4.95 12.87 -18.47
N MET A 386 5.95 12.53 -17.67
CA MET A 386 7.34 12.85 -17.98
C MET A 386 7.88 11.83 -18.98
N VAL A 387 8.62 12.32 -19.96
CA VAL A 387 9.24 11.47 -20.97
C VAL A 387 10.66 11.12 -20.54
N VAL A 388 10.94 9.83 -20.43
CA VAL A 388 12.26 9.28 -20.16
C VAL A 388 12.78 8.64 -21.45
N THR A 389 14.01 8.97 -21.84
CA THR A 389 14.68 8.41 -23.01
C THR A 389 16.00 7.79 -22.59
N GLY A 390 16.34 6.64 -23.15
CA GLY A 390 17.62 5.99 -22.88
C GLY A 390 18.04 5.05 -24.01
N SER A 391 19.18 4.39 -23.82
CA SER A 391 19.66 3.38 -24.76
C SER A 391 20.31 2.21 -24.03
N VAL A 392 20.07 0.99 -24.52
CA VAL A 392 20.69 -0.24 -24.03
C VAL A 392 21.77 -0.69 -25.01
N ARG A 393 22.93 -1.08 -24.49
CA ARG A 393 24.08 -1.57 -25.26
C ARG A 393 24.39 -3.01 -24.87
N GLN A 394 24.99 -3.74 -25.80
CA GLN A 394 25.57 -5.04 -25.49
C GLN A 394 26.81 -4.86 -24.59
N PRO A 395 27.29 -5.93 -23.92
CA PRO A 395 28.55 -5.87 -23.18
C PRO A 395 29.76 -5.43 -24.02
N ASP A 396 29.69 -5.61 -25.35
CA ASP A 396 30.60 -4.95 -26.29
C ASP A 396 30.09 -3.52 -26.60
N PRO A 397 30.83 -2.46 -26.19
CA PRO A 397 30.37 -1.07 -26.30
C PRO A 397 30.07 -0.61 -27.74
N ALA A 398 30.58 -1.34 -28.76
CA ALA A 398 30.35 -1.03 -30.16
C ALA A 398 28.92 -1.35 -30.65
N ASN A 399 28.18 -2.23 -29.96
CA ASN A 399 26.94 -2.79 -30.48
C ASN A 399 25.70 -2.39 -29.66
N PRO A 400 24.66 -1.81 -30.28
CA PRO A 400 23.40 -1.54 -29.61
C PRO A 400 22.65 -2.83 -29.29
N ALA A 401 21.98 -2.89 -28.15
CA ALA A 401 21.12 -4.02 -27.79
C ALA A 401 19.69 -3.74 -28.30
N SER A 402 19.38 -4.25 -29.49
CA SER A 402 18.07 -4.11 -30.12
C SER A 402 17.08 -5.20 -29.66
N GLY A 403 15.80 -4.85 -29.55
CA GLY A 403 14.73 -5.79 -29.21
C GLY A 403 14.69 -6.20 -27.74
N VAL A 404 15.43 -5.51 -26.87
CA VAL A 404 15.43 -5.74 -25.42
C VAL A 404 14.10 -5.26 -24.86
N ARG A 405 13.41 -6.11 -24.09
CA ARG A 405 12.14 -5.75 -23.44
C ARG A 405 12.44 -5.00 -22.16
N LEU A 406 12.02 -3.74 -22.09
CA LEU A 406 12.02 -2.98 -20.85
C LEU A 406 10.74 -3.25 -20.06
N VAL A 407 10.90 -3.52 -18.78
CA VAL A 407 9.84 -3.49 -17.77
C VAL A 407 10.19 -2.38 -16.79
N VAL A 408 9.20 -1.54 -16.48
CA VAL A 408 9.38 -0.37 -15.60
C VAL A 408 8.44 -0.53 -14.43
N GLU A 409 8.99 -0.75 -13.25
CA GLU A 409 8.19 -0.96 -12.03
C GLU A 409 8.34 0.24 -11.09
N PRO A 410 7.24 0.86 -10.66
CA PRO A 410 7.31 1.88 -9.62
C PRO A 410 7.68 1.23 -8.29
N VAL A 411 8.80 1.65 -7.71
CA VAL A 411 9.31 1.14 -6.41
C VAL A 411 9.15 2.16 -5.28
N GLY A 412 8.92 3.43 -5.61
CA GLY A 412 8.78 4.49 -4.62
C GLY A 412 8.02 5.69 -5.15
N ALA A 413 7.67 6.60 -4.24
CA ALA A 413 7.02 7.86 -4.55
C ALA A 413 8.02 9.00 -4.38
N LEU A 414 7.96 9.98 -5.29
CA LEU A 414 8.70 11.23 -5.09
C LEU A 414 7.93 12.13 -4.11
N PRO A 415 8.61 12.82 -3.16
CA PRO A 415 7.98 13.78 -2.27
C PRO A 415 7.13 14.82 -3.03
N GLY A 416 5.92 15.06 -2.55
CA GLY A 416 4.98 16.01 -3.17
C GLY A 416 4.20 15.45 -4.38
N TRP A 417 4.48 14.24 -4.84
CA TRP A 417 3.78 13.60 -5.95
C TRP A 417 2.92 12.41 -5.51
N PRO A 418 1.77 12.16 -6.16
CA PRO A 418 1.04 10.92 -5.95
C PRO A 418 1.89 9.70 -6.32
N GLN A 419 1.82 8.64 -5.52
CA GLN A 419 2.51 7.38 -5.84
C GLN A 419 1.98 6.82 -7.17
N PRO A 420 2.87 6.48 -8.14
CA PRO A 420 2.45 5.85 -9.38
C PRO A 420 1.69 4.53 -9.11
N PRO A 421 0.71 4.18 -9.96
CA PRO A 421 -0.04 2.94 -9.78
C PRO A 421 0.87 1.72 -9.95
N MET A 422 0.87 0.80 -8.98
CA MET A 422 1.59 -0.47 -9.10
C MET A 422 1.00 -1.37 -10.21
N GLY A 423 1.83 -2.22 -10.82
CA GLY A 423 1.41 -3.09 -11.93
C GLY A 423 1.23 -2.34 -13.26
N PHE A 424 1.80 -1.15 -13.35
CA PHE A 424 1.88 -0.36 -14.56
C PHE A 424 3.00 -0.88 -15.46
N GLU A 425 2.68 -1.78 -16.40
CA GLU A 425 3.63 -2.18 -17.43
C GLU A 425 3.43 -1.33 -18.68
N VAL A 426 4.47 -0.60 -19.10
CA VAL A 426 4.58 -0.09 -20.47
C VAL A 426 5.55 -1.02 -21.19
N PRO A 427 5.06 -2.04 -21.92
CA PRO A 427 5.95 -2.90 -22.69
C PRO A 427 6.60 -2.05 -23.79
N VAL A 428 7.87 -1.72 -23.60
CA VAL A 428 8.68 -1.04 -24.61
C VAL A 428 9.83 -1.94 -24.97
N THR A 429 10.06 -2.11 -26.26
CA THR A 429 11.25 -2.78 -26.77
C THR A 429 12.22 -1.75 -27.33
N THR A 430 13.51 -1.94 -27.10
CA THR A 430 14.52 -1.08 -27.70
C THR A 430 14.51 -1.15 -29.23
N ASP A 431 14.75 -0.02 -29.88
CA ASP A 431 14.78 0.09 -31.33
C ASP A 431 16.06 -0.53 -31.95
N ALA A 432 16.28 -0.38 -33.26
CA ALA A 432 17.45 -0.89 -33.97
C ALA A 432 18.78 -0.26 -33.49
N ARG A 433 18.74 0.89 -32.82
CA ARG A 433 19.88 1.59 -32.21
C ARG A 433 19.97 1.35 -30.70
N GLY A 434 19.14 0.46 -30.16
CA GLY A 434 19.06 0.18 -28.74
C GLY A 434 18.34 1.27 -27.93
N GLY A 435 17.73 2.27 -28.60
CA GLY A 435 17.05 3.38 -27.95
C GLY A 435 15.65 3.02 -27.46
N PHE A 436 15.18 3.69 -26.40
CA PHE A 436 13.81 3.59 -25.89
C PHE A 436 13.27 4.95 -25.44
N GLN A 437 11.94 5.07 -25.42
CA GLN A 437 11.22 6.23 -24.90
C GLN A 437 10.03 5.74 -24.07
N LEU A 438 9.91 6.26 -22.85
CA LEU A 438 8.89 5.90 -21.87
C LEU A 438 8.18 7.16 -21.40
N ALA A 439 6.90 7.03 -21.09
CA ALA A 439 6.11 8.08 -20.47
C ALA A 439 5.66 7.62 -19.10
N LEU A 440 6.18 8.26 -18.06
CA LEU A 440 6.01 7.83 -16.67
C LEU A 440 5.41 8.94 -15.82
N ASP A 441 4.62 8.54 -14.83
CA ASP A 441 4.24 9.44 -13.73
C ASP A 441 5.50 9.80 -12.92
N PRO A 442 5.55 10.94 -12.22
CA PRO A 442 6.64 11.21 -11.28
C PRO A 442 6.71 10.15 -10.17
N GLY A 443 7.88 9.53 -10.00
CA GLY A 443 8.08 8.45 -9.05
C GLY A 443 9.50 7.89 -9.12
N GLU A 444 9.81 6.97 -8.21
CA GLU A 444 11.03 6.17 -8.26
C GLU A 444 10.73 4.84 -8.95
N TYR A 445 11.57 4.48 -9.91
CA TYR A 445 11.33 3.33 -10.78
C TYR A 445 12.53 2.40 -10.83
N ARG A 446 12.26 1.10 -10.83
CA ARG A 446 13.21 0.07 -11.24
C ARG A 446 13.00 -0.22 -12.73
N LEU A 447 14.10 -0.34 -13.47
CA LEU A 447 14.09 -0.74 -14.86
C LEU A 447 14.70 -2.14 -14.97
N ASP A 448 13.90 -3.08 -15.48
CA ASP A 448 14.33 -4.45 -15.77
C ASP A 448 14.43 -4.62 -17.30
N PHE A 449 15.45 -5.36 -17.77
CA PHE A 449 15.83 -5.49 -19.19
C PHE A 449 15.89 -6.95 -19.67
#